data_AF-A0A1D7QHU3-F1
#
_entry.id   AF-A0A1D7QHU3-F1
#
_cell.length_a   1.000
_cell.length_b   1.000
_cell.length_c   1.000
_cell.angle_alpha   90.00
_cell.angle_beta   90.00
_cell.angle_gamma   90.00
#
_symmetry.space_group_name_H-M   'P 1'
#
loop_
_entity.id
_entity.type
_entity.pdbx_description
1 polymer ?
#
loop_
_entity_poly.entity_id
_entity_poly.type
_entity_poly.pdbx_seq_one_letter_code
_entity_poly.pdbx_strand_id
1 'polypeptide(L)' 'MEIAIKVLQTEISNRKVLIRRENLMFKDRKKASELLKEISKLKQALKIVKDHHQRKAAHDFE' A
#
# COMPACT_ATOMS: atom_id res chain seq x y z
N MET A 1 15.43 -1.06 -3.41
CA MET A 1 14.18 -1.47 -2.71
C MET A 1 13.47 -0.33 -2.03
N GLU A 2 14.19 0.63 -1.45
CA GLU A 2 13.58 1.82 -0.82
C GLU A 2 12.62 2.58 -1.75
N ILE A 3 12.95 2.73 -3.04
CA ILE A 3 12.06 3.36 -4.03
C ILE A 3 10.74 2.59 -4.15
N ALA A 4 10.79 1.25 -4.27
CA ALA A 4 9.59 0.42 -4.36
C ALA A 4 8.73 0.50 -3.09
N ILE A 5 9.35 0.53 -1.91
CA ILE A 5 8.67 0.73 -0.62
C ILE A 5 7.96 2.09 -0.60
N LYS A 6 8.65 3.17 -0.99
CA LYS A 6 8.07 4.52 -1.05
C LYS A 6 6.90 4.59 -2.04
N VAL A 7 7.04 4.01 -3.23
CA VAL A 7 5.98 3.96 -4.24
C VAL A 7 4.73 3.26 -3.69
N LEU A 8 4.89 2.09 -3.05
CA LEU A 8 3.78 1.36 -2.44
C LEU A 8 3.11 2.14 -1.30
N GLN A 9 3.89 2.83 -0.47
CA GLN A 9 3.36 3.67 0.61
C GLN A 9 2.56 4.86 0.10
N THR A 10 3.09 5.58 -0.90
CA THR A 10 2.41 6.69 -1.57
C THR A 10 1.09 6.23 -2.16
N GLU A 11 1.11 5.08 -2.83
CA GLU A 11 -0.05 4.60 -3.55
C GLU A 11 -1.18 4.07 -2.64
N ILE A 12 -0.82 3.54 -1.47
CA ILE A 12 -1.77 3.28 -0.37
C ILE A 12 -2.38 4.60 0.15
N SER A 13 -1.56 5.64 0.33
CA SER A 13 -2.00 6.94 0.83
C SER A 13 -2.97 7.61 -0.15
N ASN A 14 -2.63 7.62 -1.44
CA ASN A 14 -3.44 8.18 -2.52
C ASN A 14 -4.85 7.59 -2.54
N ARG A 15 -4.97 6.25 -2.48
CA ARG A 15 -6.28 5.58 -2.43
C ARG A 15 -7.09 5.93 -1.19
N LYS A 16 -6.46 6.04 -0.02
CA LYS A 16 -7.15 6.48 1.22
C LYS A 16 -7.67 7.91 1.09
N VAL A 17 -6.85 8.80 0.53
CA VAL A 17 -7.22 10.19 0.27
C VAL A 17 -8.38 10.26 -0.72
N LEU A 18 -8.38 9.44 -1.77
CA LEU A 18 -9.46 9.35 -2.74
C LEU A 18 -10.79 8.98 -2.06
N ILE A 19 -10.81 7.90 -1.27
CA ILE A 19 -12.02 7.46 -0.54
C ILE A 19 -12.57 8.59 0.34
N ARG A 20 -11.69 9.31 1.06
CA ARG A 20 -12.08 10.40 1.96
C ARG A 20 -12.55 11.64 1.22
N ARG A 21 -11.80 12.11 0.22
CA ARG A 21 -12.10 13.36 -0.53
C ARG A 21 -13.36 13.25 -1.36
N GLU A 22 -13.58 12.10 -2.01
CA GLU A 22 -14.80 11.87 -2.79
C GLU A 22 -15.99 11.47 -1.90
N ASN A 23 -15.79 11.25 -0.60
CA ASN A 23 -16.79 10.72 0.33
C ASN A 23 -17.41 9.40 -0.19
N LEU A 24 -16.57 8.51 -0.73
CA LEU A 24 -17.03 7.30 -1.43
C LEU A 24 -17.79 6.34 -0.50
N MET A 25 -17.45 6.31 0.79
CA MET A 25 -18.18 5.49 1.75
C MET A 25 -19.68 5.80 1.78
N PHE A 26 -20.06 7.04 1.46
CA PHE A 26 -21.44 7.48 1.38
C PHE A 26 -21.98 7.53 -0.05
N LYS A 27 -21.19 8.04 -1.01
CA LYS A 27 -21.63 8.26 -2.40
C LYS A 27 -21.60 7.02 -3.27
N ASP A 28 -20.61 6.15 -3.08
CA ASP A 28 -20.41 4.93 -3.88
C ASP A 28 -19.66 3.88 -3.06
N ARG A 29 -20.42 3.16 -2.24
CA ARG A 29 -19.89 2.15 -1.31
C ARG A 29 -19.23 0.99 -2.05
N LYS A 30 -19.65 0.68 -3.28
CA LYS A 30 -19.07 -0.40 -4.09
C LYS A 30 -17.65 -0.01 -4.49
N LYS A 31 -17.46 1.18 -5.08
CA LYS A 31 -16.14 1.72 -5.43
C LYS A 31 -15.24 1.85 -4.19
N ALA A 32 -15.78 2.32 -3.06
CA ALA A 32 -15.03 2.39 -1.81
C ALA A 32 -14.51 1.00 -1.36
N SER A 33 -15.37 -0.02 -1.43
CA SER A 33 -15.01 -1.40 -1.07
C SER A 33 -13.93 -1.99 -2.00
N GLU A 34 -14.02 -1.73 -3.30
CA GLU A 34 -12.99 -2.13 -4.28
C GLU A 34 -11.64 -1.48 -3.98
N LEU A 35 -11.62 -0.16 -3.72
CA LEU A 35 -10.40 0.56 -3.34
C LEU A 35 -9.80 0.05 -2.02
N LEU A 36 -10.64 -0.32 -1.04
CA LEU A 36 -10.17 -0.93 0.20
C LEU A 36 -9.54 -2.32 -0.02
N LYS A 37 -10.10 -3.13 -0.93
CA LYS A 37 -9.50 -4.41 -1.33
C LYS A 37 -8.15 -4.20 -2.00
N GLU A 38 -8.03 -3.21 -2.89
CA GLU A 38 -6.75 -2.85 -3.51
C GLU A 38 -5.72 -2.37 -2.48
N ILE A 39 -6.11 -1.51 -1.55
CA ILE A 39 -5.25 -1.08 -0.42
C ILE A 39 -4.75 -2.30 0.36
N SER A 40 -5.60 -3.30 0.60
CA SER A 40 -5.20 -4.53 1.29
C SER A 40 -4.11 -5.31 0.53
N LYS A 41 -4.28 -5.47 -0.78
CA LYS A 41 -3.26 -6.11 -1.65
C LYS A 41 -1.94 -5.34 -1.64
N LEU A 42 -2.00 -4.01 -1.72
CA LEU A 42 -0.80 -3.16 -1.66
C LEU A 42 -0.08 -3.25 -0.31
N LYS A 43 -0.81 -3.37 0.80
CA LYS A 43 -0.21 -3.61 2.13
C LYS A 43 0.50 -4.96 2.20
N GLN A 44 -0.08 -6.00 1.61
CA GLN A 44 0.57 -7.32 1.53
C GLN A 44 1.84 -7.25 0.70
N ALA A 45 1.80 -6.62 -0.48
CA ALA A 45 2.99 -6.39 -1.31
C ALA A 45 4.06 -5.58 -0.57
N LEU A 46 3.67 -4.51 0.12
CA LEU A 46 4.58 -3.69 0.92
C LEU A 46 5.26 -4.50 2.02
N LYS A 47 4.53 -5.41 2.68
CA LYS A 47 5.09 -6.33 3.67
C LYS A 47 6.15 -7.23 3.03
N ILE A 48 5.83 -7.91 1.93
CA ILE A 48 6.76 -8.81 1.23
C ILE A 48 8.04 -8.07 0.82
N VAL A 49 7.91 -6.87 0.25
CA VAL A 49 9.06 -6.07 -0.19
C VAL A 49 9.90 -5.60 1.00
N LYS A 50 9.28 -5.20 2.11
CA LYS A 50 10.00 -4.83 3.34
C LYS A 50 10.74 -6.03 3.94
N ASP A 51 10.07 -7.17 4.05
CA ASP A 51 10.65 -8.41 4.59
C ASP A 51 11.83 -8.90 3.71
N HIS A 52 11.72 -8.76 2.39
CA HIS A 52 12.83 -9.06 1.49
C HIS A 52 13.97 -8.04 1.66
N HIS A 53 13.66 -6.75 1.83
CA HIS A 53 14.68 -5.69 1.95
C HIS A 53 15.50 -5.86 3.24
N GLN A 54 14.83 -6.16 4.35
CA GLN A 54 15.45 -6.41 5.65
C GLN A 54 16.35 -7.65 5.62
N ARG A 55 15.87 -8.75 5.01
CA ARG A 55 16.69 -9.97 4.85
C ARG A 55 17.94 -9.73 4.01
N LYS A 56 17.82 -8.96 2.92
CA LYS A 56 18.98 -8.61 2.10
C LYS A 56 19.97 -7.72 2.87
N ALA A 57 19.48 -6.71 3.58
CA ALA A 57 20.33 -5.85 4.41
C ALA A 57 21.05 -6.61 5.53
N ALA A 58 20.44 -7.65 6.11
CA ALA A 58 21.08 -8.52 7.09
C ALA A 58 22.17 -9.40 6.45
N HIS A 59 21.95 -9.88 5.23
CA HIS A 59 22.86 -10.77 4.52
C HIS A 59 24.06 -10.05 3.86
N ASP A 60 23.93 -8.74 3.60
CA ASP A 60 25.03 -7.89 3.12
C ASP A 60 25.97 -7.43 4.26
N PHE A 61 25.68 -7.78 5.52
CA PHE A 61 26.46 -7.43 6.73
C PHE A 61 27.21 -8.61 7.37
N GLU A 62 26.95 -9.85 6.94
CA GLU A 62 27.78 -11.06 7.24
C GLU A 62 28.88 -11.23 6.19
#